data_AF-A0A7V9HHH7-F1
#
_entry.id   AF-A0A7V9HHH7-F1
#
_cell.length_a   1.000
_cell.length_b   1.000
_cell.length_c   1.000
_cell.angle_alpha   90.00
_cell.angle_beta   90.00
_cell.angle_gamma   90.00
#
_symmetry.space_group_name_H-M   'P 1'
#
loop_
_entity.id
_entity.type
_entity.pdbx_description
1 polymer ?
#
loop_
_entity_poly.entity_id
_entity_poly.type
_entity_poly.pdbx_seq_one_letter_code
_entity_poly.pdbx_strand_id
1 'polypeptide(L)'
;MNTLSSFASFVHPTLPLIVIALGIVHLWRGLRGQPNGEGGLARRHTSLLGRLEGFRMVLLALTLVGLGLGWLLESRLLIFLALGFGIVELRESSTIINAFRFSPRPKSIARQQSSSSGVRT
;
A
#
# COMPACT_ATOMS: atom_id res chain seq x y z
N MET A 1 -11.13 37.39 21.79
CA MET A 1 -11.73 36.14 22.31
C MET A 1 -11.77 35.14 21.17
N ASN A 2 -10.95 34.09 21.26
CA ASN A 2 -10.56 33.24 20.14
C ASN A 2 -11.64 32.21 19.80
N THR A 3 -12.32 32.37 18.67
CA THR A 3 -13.27 31.38 18.12
C THR A 3 -12.58 30.11 17.61
N LEU A 4 -11.25 30.11 17.50
CA LEU A 4 -10.42 28.96 17.08
C LEU A 4 -10.29 27.87 18.15
N SER A 5 -10.56 28.15 19.43
CA SER A 5 -10.49 27.14 20.50
C SER A 5 -11.73 26.25 20.59
N SER A 6 -12.85 26.63 19.96
CA SER A 6 -14.10 25.84 19.99
C SER A 6 -14.14 24.69 18.99
N PHE A 7 -13.25 24.65 17.99
CA PHE A 7 -13.13 23.49 17.09
C PHE A 7 -12.28 22.35 17.69
N ALA A 8 -11.38 22.66 18.62
CA ALA A 8 -10.49 21.68 19.25
C ALA A 8 -11.21 20.84 20.33
N SER A 9 -12.32 21.32 20.89
CA SER A 9 -13.07 20.64 21.97
C SER A 9 -14.07 19.59 21.49
N PHE A 10 -14.23 19.40 20.17
CA PHE A 10 -15.19 18.42 19.61
C PHE A 10 -14.54 17.20 18.97
N VAL A 11 -13.22 17.04 19.11
CA VAL A 11 -12.54 15.83 18.68
C VAL A 11 -12.43 14.91 19.89
N HIS A 12 -13.32 13.92 19.93
CA HIS A 12 -13.27 12.89 20.95
C HIS A 12 -11.91 12.16 20.86
N PRO A 13 -11.17 11.98 21.97
CA PRO A 13 -9.85 11.32 21.98
C PRO A 13 -9.88 9.86 21.49
N THR A 14 -11.08 9.31 21.28
CA THR A 14 -11.31 8.00 20.68
C THR A 14 -11.02 7.98 19.18
N LEU A 15 -11.16 9.10 18.46
CA LEU A 15 -10.91 9.17 17.02
C LEU A 15 -9.46 8.81 16.63
N PRO A 16 -8.41 9.44 17.19
CA PRO A 16 -7.04 9.05 16.85
C PRO A 16 -6.74 7.58 17.19
N LEU A 17 -7.32 7.05 18.27
CA LEU A 17 -7.19 5.65 18.63
C LEU A 17 -7.83 4.71 17.60
N ILE A 18 -9.03 5.05 17.10
CA ILE A 18 -9.69 4.29 16.03
C ILE A 18 -8.84 4.34 14.75
N VAL A 19 -8.28 5.50 14.39
CA VAL A 19 -7.40 5.65 13.23
C VAL A 19 -6.15 4.78 13.35
N ILE A 20 -5.50 4.77 14.53
CA ILE A 20 -4.35 3.90 14.81
C ILE A 20 -4.75 2.43 14.71
N ALA A 21 -5.86 2.03 15.35
CA ALA A 21 -6.34 0.65 15.33
C ALA A 21 -6.63 0.17 13.90
N LEU A 22 -7.30 1.01 13.08
CA LEU A 22 -7.52 0.73 11.67
C LEU A 22 -6.19 0.60 10.90
N GLY A 23 -5.23 1.48 11.17
CA GLY A 23 -3.88 1.40 10.62
C GLY A 23 -3.21 0.06 10.94
N ILE A 24 -3.23 -0.36 12.21
CA ILE A 24 -2.65 -1.64 12.65
C ILE A 24 -3.34 -2.83 11.97
N VAL A 25 -4.67 -2.82 11.88
CA VAL A 25 -5.43 -3.88 11.18
C VAL A 25 -5.03 -3.96 9.71
N HIS A 26 -4.90 -2.82 9.02
CA HIS A 26 -4.47 -2.79 7.62
C HIS A 26 -3.01 -3.20 7.45
N LEU A 27 -2.13 -2.84 8.39
CA LEU A 27 -0.72 -3.25 8.39
C LEU A 27 -0.62 -4.77 8.44
N TRP A 28 -1.39 -5.38 9.35
CA TRP A 28 -1.46 -6.82 9.48
C TRP A 28 -1.97 -7.51 8.21
N ARG A 29 -3.04 -6.97 7.62
CA ARG A 29 -3.61 -7.48 6.36
C ARG A 29 -2.65 -7.31 5.18
N GLY A 30 -1.93 -6.21 5.09
CA GLY A 30 -0.94 -5.96 4.04
C GLY A 30 0.28 -6.89 4.15
N LEU A 31 0.70 -7.22 5.38
CA LEU A 31 1.80 -8.15 5.63
C LEU A 31 1.41 -9.60 5.37
N ARG A 32 0.31 -10.08 5.97
CA ARG A 32 -0.10 -11.49 5.89
C ARG A 32 -0.86 -11.85 4.62
N GLY A 33 -1.49 -10.88 3.96
CA GLY A 33 -2.35 -11.09 2.81
C GLY A 33 -3.84 -11.15 3.17
N GLN A 34 -4.69 -11.10 2.15
CA GLN A 34 -6.14 -11.14 2.31
C GLN A 34 -6.68 -12.58 2.31
N PRO A 35 -7.86 -12.83 2.92
CA PRO A 35 -8.48 -14.16 2.99
C PRO A 35 -8.68 -14.84 1.63
N ASN A 36 -8.87 -14.06 0.57
CA ASN A 36 -9.09 -14.55 -0.79
C ASN A 36 -7.80 -15.07 -1.46
N GLY A 37 -6.67 -15.10 -0.73
CA GLY A 37 -5.42 -15.65 -1.20
C GLY A 37 -4.58 -14.71 -2.06
N GLU A 38 -5.11 -13.56 -2.44
CA GLU A 38 -4.42 -12.54 -3.22
C GLU A 38 -3.67 -11.55 -2.31
N GLY A 39 -2.39 -11.34 -2.63
CA GLY A 39 -1.55 -10.32 -2.00
C GLY A 39 -1.01 -10.69 -0.62
N GLY A 40 0.04 -9.98 -0.20
CA GLY A 40 0.71 -10.16 1.10
C GLY A 40 2.23 -10.02 0.95
N LEU A 41 2.81 -9.00 1.57
CA LEU A 41 4.23 -8.68 1.43
C LEU A 41 5.15 -9.83 1.91
N ALA A 42 4.75 -10.48 3.01
CA ALA A 42 5.54 -11.51 3.69
C ALA A 42 5.28 -12.93 3.16
N ARG A 43 4.37 -13.10 2.19
CA ARG A 43 3.97 -14.43 1.70
C ARG A 43 4.90 -14.89 0.58
N ARG A 44 5.53 -16.07 0.75
CA ARG A 44 6.56 -16.60 -0.17
C ARG A 44 6.04 -17.00 -1.55
N HIS A 45 4.77 -17.39 -1.68
CA HIS A 45 4.19 -17.92 -2.92
C HIS A 45 3.33 -16.91 -3.70
N THR A 46 3.42 -15.62 -3.37
CA THR A 46 2.63 -14.58 -4.06
C THR A 46 3.38 -14.06 -5.28
N SER A 47 2.63 -13.76 -6.36
CA SER A 47 3.17 -13.07 -7.53
C SER A 47 3.81 -11.73 -7.15
N LEU A 48 4.77 -11.25 -7.94
CA LEU A 48 5.41 -9.95 -7.70
C LEU A 48 4.38 -8.82 -7.63
N LEU A 49 3.34 -8.88 -8.48
CA LEU A 49 2.23 -7.94 -8.46
C LEU A 49 1.45 -7.96 -7.13
N GLY A 50 1.15 -9.15 -6.59
CA GLY A 50 0.50 -9.28 -5.28
C GLY A 50 1.38 -8.82 -4.11
N ARG A 51 2.71 -8.94 -4.22
CA ARG A 51 3.65 -8.37 -3.23
C ARG A 51 3.65 -6.85 -3.27
N LEU A 52 3.60 -6.24 -4.45
CA LEU A 52 3.48 -4.79 -4.62
C LEU A 52 2.14 -4.25 -4.10
N GLU A 53 1.04 -4.96 -4.33
CA GLU A 53 -0.26 -4.59 -3.77
C GLU A 53 -0.27 -4.69 -2.24
N GLY A 54 0.37 -5.72 -1.68
CA GLY A 54 0.59 -5.86 -0.23
C GLY A 54 1.46 -4.74 0.34
N PHE A 55 2.55 -4.38 -0.34
CA PHE A 55 3.41 -3.25 0.02
C PHE A 55 2.62 -1.93 0.06
N ARG A 56 1.81 -1.66 -0.96
CA ARG A 56 0.96 -0.46 -1.02
C ARG A 56 -0.01 -0.40 0.18
N MET A 57 -0.58 -1.54 0.58
CA MET A 57 -1.45 -1.60 1.75
C MET A 57 -0.68 -1.34 3.06
N VAL A 58 0.56 -1.81 3.17
CA VAL A 58 1.45 -1.51 4.31
C VAL A 58 1.79 -0.03 4.38
N LEU A 59 2.08 0.62 3.25
CA LEU A 59 2.33 2.06 3.20
C LEU A 59 1.12 2.87 3.66
N LEU A 60 -0.07 2.53 3.16
CA LEU A 60 -1.32 3.17 3.58
C LEU A 60 -1.56 2.99 5.08
N ALA A 61 -1.31 1.79 5.60
CA ALA A 61 -1.42 1.49 7.02
C ALA A 61 -0.45 2.32 7.88
N LEU A 62 0.81 2.43 7.46
CA LEU A 62 1.82 3.27 8.13
C LEU A 62 1.41 4.74 8.12
N THR A 63 0.87 5.25 7.01
CA THR A 63 0.33 6.61 6.93
C THR A 63 -0.81 6.83 7.93
N LEU A 64 -1.75 5.89 8.06
CA LEU A 64 -2.82 5.98 9.06
C LEU A 64 -2.30 5.97 10.50
N VAL A 65 -1.35 5.08 10.81
CA VAL A 65 -0.72 5.04 12.14
C VAL A 65 0.00 6.35 12.43
N GLY A 66 0.77 6.88 11.46
CA GLY A 66 1.46 8.16 11.58
C GLY A 66 0.48 9.32 11.79
N LEU A 67 -0.62 9.37 11.05
CA LEU A 67 -1.67 10.37 11.23
C LEU A 67 -2.30 10.31 12.62
N GLY A 68 -2.66 9.10 13.08
CA GLY A 68 -3.26 8.91 14.39
C GLY A 68 -2.31 9.25 15.53
N LEU A 69 -1.03 8.88 15.43
CA LEU A 69 0.01 9.27 16.40
C LEU A 69 0.27 10.78 16.39
N GLY A 70 0.32 11.39 15.20
CA GLY A 70 0.53 12.83 15.07
C GLY A 70 -0.62 13.62 15.67
N TRP A 71 -1.83 13.10 15.55
CA TRP A 71 -2.99 13.65 16.23
C TRP A 71 -2.92 13.48 17.75
N LEU A 72 -2.63 12.26 18.24
CA LEU A 72 -2.55 11.96 19.67
C LEU A 72 -1.47 12.77 20.39
N LEU A 73 -0.35 13.03 19.72
CA LEU A 73 0.79 13.81 20.23
C LEU A 73 0.68 15.31 19.90
N GLU A 74 -0.43 15.75 19.29
CA GLU A 74 -0.64 17.12 18.79
C GLU A 74 0.50 17.65 17.90
N SER A 75 1.23 16.74 17.24
CA SER A 75 2.41 17.05 16.45
C SER A 75 2.04 17.31 15.00
N ARG A 76 1.92 18.60 14.65
CA ARG A 76 1.68 19.05 13.26
C ARG A 76 2.75 18.52 12.31
N LEU A 77 4.00 18.49 12.75
CA LEU A 77 5.12 17.98 11.94
C LEU A 77 4.93 16.51 11.59
N LEU A 78 4.51 15.68 12.56
CA LEU A 78 4.29 14.26 12.33
C LEU A 78 3.11 14.01 11.38
N ILE A 79 2.05 14.82 11.49
CA ILE A 79 0.91 14.80 10.56
C ILE A 79 1.36 15.13 9.14
N PHE A 80 2.10 16.22 8.94
CA PHE A 80 2.61 16.60 7.61
C PHE A 80 3.58 15.56 7.05
N LEU A 81 4.44 14.99 7.89
CA LEU A 81 5.38 13.97 7.47
C LEU A 81 4.68 12.67 7.07
N ALA A 82 3.68 12.24 7.84
CA ALA A 82 2.84 11.08 7.51
C ALA A 82 2.07 11.28 6.19
N LEU A 83 1.50 12.48 5.98
CA LEU A 83 0.82 12.83 4.73
C LEU A 83 1.78 12.88 3.54
N GLY A 84 2.91 13.58 3.68
CA GLY A 84 3.91 13.71 2.62
C GLY A 84 4.44 12.34 2.20
N PHE A 85 4.86 11.53 3.17
CA PHE A 85 5.28 10.15 2.95
C PHE A 85 4.18 9.33 2.27
N GLY A 86 2.96 9.34 2.83
CA GLY A 86 1.85 8.56 2.28
C GLY A 86 1.50 8.94 0.85
N ILE A 87 1.47 10.24 0.52
CA ILE A 87 1.14 10.70 -0.83
C ILE A 87 2.19 10.26 -1.84
N VAL A 88 3.47 10.47 -1.56
CA VAL A 88 4.57 10.14 -2.48
C VAL A 88 4.62 8.64 -2.72
N GLU A 89 4.67 7.86 -1.64
CA GLU A 89 4.85 6.41 -1.69
C GLU A 89 3.64 5.69 -2.33
N LEU A 90 2.42 6.17 -2.08
CA LEU A 90 1.22 5.59 -2.71
C LEU A 90 1.16 5.90 -4.21
N ARG A 91 1.64 7.08 -4.64
CA ARG A 91 1.71 7.44 -6.07
C ARG A 91 2.76 6.60 -6.79
N GLU A 92 3.96 6.48 -6.23
CA GLU A 92 5.02 5.67 -6.81
C GLU A 92 4.62 4.20 -6.89
N SER A 93 4.11 3.64 -5.78
CA SER A 93 3.64 2.26 -5.73
C SER A 93 2.53 2.00 -6.75
N SER A 94 1.57 2.92 -6.91
CA SER A 94 0.49 2.76 -7.88
C SER A 94 0.99 2.85 -9.33
N THR A 95 1.98 3.69 -9.59
CA THR A 95 2.61 3.81 -10.91
C THR A 95 3.33 2.52 -11.29
N ILE A 96 4.09 1.95 -10.36
CA ILE A 96 4.79 0.67 -10.54
C ILE A 96 3.78 -0.47 -10.77
N ILE A 97 2.74 -0.57 -9.93
CA ILE A 97 1.69 -1.59 -10.08
C ILE A 97 1.01 -1.50 -11.46
N ASN A 98 0.68 -0.28 -11.91
CA ASN A 98 0.09 -0.08 -13.23
C ASN A 98 1.06 -0.50 -14.35
N ALA A 99 2.34 -0.12 -14.26
CA ALA A 99 3.35 -0.52 -15.24
C ALA A 99 3.49 -2.06 -15.36
N PHE A 100 3.47 -2.77 -14.23
CA PHE A 100 3.50 -4.24 -14.22
C PHE A 100 2.20 -4.86 -14.76
N ARG A 101 1.05 -4.24 -14.49
CA ARG A 101 -0.26 -4.73 -14.94
C ARG A 101 -0.43 -4.62 -16.46
N PHE A 102 0.15 -3.60 -17.08
CA PHE A 102 0.03 -3.34 -18.53
C PHE A 102 1.26 -3.73 -19.35
N SER A 103 2.32 -4.27 -18.75
CA SER A 103 3.49 -4.75 -19.49
C SER A 103 3.12 -5.94 -20.39
N PRO A 104 3.29 -5.84 -21.73
CA PRO A 104 3.04 -6.94 -22.65
C PRO A 104 3.91 -8.15 -22.29
N ARG A 105 3.32 -9.35 -22.15
CA ARG A 105 4.11 -10.57 -21.97
C ARG A 105 5.07 -10.71 -23.16
N PRO A 106 6.39 -10.91 -22.95
CA PRO A 106 7.33 -11.07 -24.05
C PRO A 106 6.92 -12.29 -24.88
N LYS A 107 6.66 -12.06 -26.18
CA LYS A 107 6.28 -13.07 -27.19
C LYS A 107 7.40 -14.09 -27.51
N SER A 108 8.40 -14.27 -26.64
CA SER A 108 9.61 -15.04 -26.95
C SER A 108 9.43 -16.56 -26.97
N ILE A 109 8.32 -17.11 -26.45
CA ILE A 109 8.09 -18.56 -26.43
C ILE A 109 7.46 -19.07 -27.74
N ALA A 110 6.77 -18.22 -28.50
CA ALA A 110 6.11 -18.63 -29.74
C ALA A 110 7.06 -18.83 -30.94
N ARG A 111 8.30 -18.32 -30.85
CA ARG A 111 9.27 -18.39 -31.97
C ARG A 111 10.28 -19.53 -31.86
N GLN A 112 10.39 -20.18 -30.70
CA GLN A 112 11.32 -21.32 -30.50
C GLN A 112 10.70 -22.69 -30.81
N GLN A 113 9.37 -22.80 -30.89
CA GLN A 113 8.70 -24.02 -31.34
C GLN A 113 8.52 -24.11 -32.87
N SER A 114 8.63 -22.99 -33.61
CA SER A 114 8.55 -23.02 -35.08
C SER A 114 9.87 -23.38 -35.76
N SER A 115 11.01 -23.38 -35.05
CA SER A 115 12.33 -23.72 -35.63
C SER A 115 12.74 -25.17 -35.44
N SER A 116 11.98 -26.00 -34.71
CA SER A 116 12.32 -27.41 -34.48
C SER A 116 11.51 -28.42 -35.31
N SER A 117 10.56 -27.97 -36.14
CA SER A 117 9.79 -28.86 -37.03
C SER A 117 10.33 -28.94 -38.47
N GLY A 118 11.43 -28.24 -38.78
CA GLY A 118 12.02 -28.18 -40.13
C GLY A 118 13.19 -29.12 -40.39
N VAL A 119 13.28 -30.27 -39.71
CA VAL A 119 14.27 -31.33 -40.03
C VAL A 119 13.59 -32.69 -40.00
N ARG A 120 13.15 -33.11 -41.19
CA ARG A 120 12.70 -34.44 -41.69
C ARG A 120 11.86 -34.08 -42.92
N THR A 121 12.25 -34.30 -44.16
CA THR A 121 13.04 -35.37 -44.80
C THR A 121 13.58 -34.85 -46.12
#